data_AF-A0A819DMS4-F1
#
_entry.id   AF-A0A819DMS4-F1
#
_cell.length_a   1.000
_cell.length_b   1.000
_cell.length_c   1.000
_cell.angle_alpha   90.00
_cell.angle_beta   90.00
_cell.angle_gamma   90.00
#
_symmetry.space_group_name_H-M   'P 1'
#
loop_
_entity.id
_entity.type
_entity.pdbx_description
1 polymer ?
#
loop_
_entity_poly.entity_id
_entity_poly.type
_entity_poly.pdbx_seq_one_letter_code
_entity_poly.pdbx_strand_id
1 'polypeptide(L)' 'MNFALVNPIQVEYNYRPQSVAVGDFNNDTWMDIVVANRATNNIAVFLGYGNAGLSSKSITYSTGTNSTPYMVAVGDFN' A
#
# COMPACT_ATOMS: atom_id res chain seq x y z
N MET A 1 32.71 -17.48 9.94
CA MET A 1 32.24 -16.11 9.69
C MET A 1 31.12 -15.83 10.66
N ASN A 2 31.30 -14.83 11.52
CA ASN A 2 30.38 -14.50 12.60
C ASN A 2 29.34 -13.52 12.04
N PHE A 3 28.09 -13.95 11.88
CA PHE A 3 27.00 -13.03 11.57
C PHE A 3 26.62 -12.34 12.88
N ALA A 4 27.33 -11.26 13.21
CA ALA A 4 26.86 -10.36 14.24
C ALA A 4 25.49 -9.84 13.77
N LEU A 5 24.45 -10.16 14.54
CA LEU A 5 23.13 -9.54 14.41
C LEU A 5 23.32 -8.04 14.66
N VAL A 6 23.53 -7.29 13.59
CA VAL A 6 23.31 -5.85 13.62
C VAL A 6 21.84 -5.70 13.95
N ASN A 7 21.53 -5.10 15.11
CA ASN A 7 20.17 -4.71 15.42
C ASN A 7 19.62 -3.97 14.19
N PRO A 8 18.54 -4.47 13.55
CA PRO A 8 18.01 -3.82 12.37
C PRO A 8 17.72 -2.37 12.75
N ILE A 9 18.29 -1.43 12.00
CA ILE A 9 17.89 -0.03 12.10
C ILE A 9 16.38 -0.04 11.87
N GLN A 10 15.63 0.20 12.94
CA GLN A 10 14.18 0.38 12.87
C GLN A 10 13.95 1.70 12.15
N VAL A 11 14.08 1.72 10.82
CA VAL A 11 13.38 2.71 10.01
C VAL A 11 11.92 2.28 10.10
N GLU A 12 11.25 2.71 11.18
CA GLU A 12 9.83 2.48 11.38
C GLU A 12 9.05 3.17 10.26
N TYR A 13 8.91 2.48 9.14
CA TYR A 13 7.81 2.70 8.22
C TYR A 13 6.55 2.14 8.92
N ASN A 14 6.07 2.89 9.92
CA ASN A 14 4.94 2.53 10.77
C ASN A 14 3.63 2.66 9.99
N TYR A 15 3.46 1.91 8.91
CA TYR A 15 2.24 1.93 8.10
C TYR A 15 1.14 1.05 8.70
N ARG A 16 1.50 -0.05 9.37
CA ARG A 16 0.57 -1.09 9.87
C ARG A 16 -0.51 -1.42 8.83
N PRO A 17 -0.14 -2.01 7.67
CA PRO A 17 -1.10 -2.38 6.65
C PRO A 17 -2.13 -3.35 7.24
N GLN A 18 -3.41 -3.14 6.93
CA GLN A 18 -4.53 -3.97 7.42
C GLN A 18 -5.26 -4.72 6.32
N SER A 19 -5.30 -4.16 5.11
CA SER A 19 -6.02 -4.73 3.99
C SER A 19 -5.36 -4.33 2.68
N VAL A 20 -5.50 -5.20 1.69
CA VAL A 20 -5.09 -4.99 0.31
C VAL A 20 -6.25 -5.30 -0.62
N ALA A 21 -6.35 -4.58 -1.73
CA ALA A 21 -7.22 -4.91 -2.85
C ALA A 21 -6.49 -4.66 -4.16
N VAL A 22 -6.95 -5.30 -5.23
CA VAL A 22 -6.34 -5.26 -6.57
C VAL A 22 -7.42 -4.86 -7.57
N GLY A 23 -7.09 -3.95 -8.48
CA GLY A 23 -7.98 -3.44 -9.53
C GLY A 23 -7.18 -2.66 -10.55
N ASP A 24 -7.72 -2.43 -11.74
CA ASP A 24 -7.19 -1.40 -12.65
C ASP A 24 -7.81 -0.08 -12.22
N PHE A 25 -7.04 0.78 -11.55
CA PHE A 25 -7.53 2.04 -10.97
C PHE A 25 -7.22 3.26 -11.85
N ASN A 26 -6.41 3.10 -12.90
CA ASN A 26 -6.00 4.17 -13.80
C ASN A 26 -6.36 3.91 -15.28
N ASN A 27 -7.06 2.80 -15.57
CA ASN A 27 -7.51 2.34 -16.89
C ASN A 27 -6.37 2.11 -17.89
N ASP A 28 -5.24 1.58 -17.42
CA ASP A 28 -4.09 1.28 -18.27
C ASP A 28 -3.94 -0.21 -18.65
N THR A 29 -4.93 -1.04 -18.26
CA THR A 29 -4.99 -2.50 -18.44
C THR A 29 -4.08 -3.32 -17.52
N TRP A 30 -3.26 -2.68 -16.68
CA TRP A 30 -2.44 -3.35 -15.70
C TRP A 30 -3.12 -3.35 -14.32
N MET A 31 -2.89 -4.41 -13.56
CA MET A 31 -3.43 -4.50 -12.21
C MET A 31 -2.62 -3.61 -11.26
N ASP A 32 -3.32 -2.71 -10.57
CA ASP A 32 -2.81 -1.89 -9.48
C ASP A 32 -3.08 -2.54 -8.12
N ILE A 33 -2.43 -2.01 -7.08
CA ILE A 33 -2.65 -2.43 -5.69
C ILE A 33 -3.01 -1.22 -4.84
N VAL A 34 -4.03 -1.36 -4.01
CA VAL A 34 -4.36 -0.41 -2.94
C VAL A 34 -4.20 -1.07 -1.57
N VAL A 35 -3.57 -0.35 -0.63
CA VAL A 35 -3.28 -0.81 0.73
C VAL A 35 -3.88 0.16 1.75
N ALA A 36 -4.63 -0.35 2.73
CA ALA A 36 -5.06 0.42 3.90
C ALA A 36 -3.98 0.41 4.99
N ASN A 37 -3.46 1.59 5.34
CA ASN A 37 -2.40 1.77 6.33
C ASN A 37 -2.97 2.41 7.60
N ARG A 38 -3.11 1.59 8.65
CA ARG A 38 -3.77 2.00 9.89
C ARG A 38 -2.95 2.98 10.72
N ALA A 39 -1.62 2.87 10.77
CA ALA A 39 -0.83 3.77 11.62
C ALA A 39 -0.56 5.13 10.99
N THR A 40 -0.61 5.23 9.66
CA THR A 40 -0.47 6.50 8.93
C THR A 40 -1.79 7.09 8.47
N ASN A 41 -2.93 6.51 8.87
CA ASN A 41 -4.27 6.99 8.60
C ASN A 41 -4.52 7.27 7.10
N ASN A 42 -4.00 6.42 6.21
CA ASN A 42 -4.09 6.62 4.77
C ASN A 42 -4.34 5.32 4.02
N ILE A 43 -4.68 5.45 2.74
CA ILE A 43 -4.50 4.39 1.74
C ILE A 43 -3.32 4.74 0.84
N ALA A 44 -2.62 3.72 0.36
CA ALA A 44 -1.54 3.84 -0.60
C ALA A 44 -1.88 3.03 -1.85
N VAL A 45 -1.78 3.64 -3.03
CA VAL A 45 -1.99 3.02 -4.35
C VAL A 45 -0.65 2.87 -5.04
N PHE A 46 -0.34 1.65 -5.48
CA PHE A 46 0.82 1.30 -6.28
C PHE A 46 0.35 0.96 -7.68
N LEU A 47 0.86 1.67 -8.68
CA LEU A 47 0.44 1.47 -10.06
C LEU A 47 1.20 0.31 -10.69
N GLY A 48 0.47 -0.55 -11.40
CA GLY A 48 1.03 -1.54 -12.28
C GLY A 48 1.71 -0.88 -13.48
N TYR A 49 2.67 -1.58 -14.09
CA TYR A 49 3.27 -1.15 -15.36
C TYR A 49 3.51 -2.31 -16.33
N GLY A 50 2.76 -3.40 -16.15
CA GLY A 50 2.95 -4.65 -16.86
C GLY A 50 4.09 -5.51 -16.30
N ASN A 51 4.24 -6.72 -16.86
CA ASN A 51 5.25 -7.70 -16.43
C ASN A 51 5.25 -8.00 -14.92
N ALA A 52 4.07 -7.97 -14.28
CA ALA A 52 3.89 -8.13 -12.84
C ALA A 52 4.67 -7.12 -11.96
N GLY A 53 5.06 -5.97 -12.52
CA GLY A 53 5.74 -4.89 -11.81
C GLY A 53 4.78 -3.87 -11.19
N LEU A 54 5.24 -3.25 -10.09
CA LEU A 54 4.55 -2.18 -9.36
C LEU A 54 5.47 -0.98 -9.16
N SER A 55 4.93 0.23 -9.28
CA SER A 55 5.66 1.48 -9.05
C SER A 55 6.38 1.45 -7.70
N SER A 56 7.65 1.87 -7.64
CA SER A 56 8.41 1.96 -6.39
C SER A 56 7.90 3.03 -5.42
N LYS A 57 7.09 3.96 -5.91
CA LYS A 57 6.47 5.03 -5.14
C LYS A 57 4.96 4.90 -5.18
N SER A 58 4.32 4.85 -4.02
CA SER A 58 2.86 4.90 -3.92
C SER A 58 2.31 6.32 -4.01
N ILE A 59 1.10 6.44 -4.55
CA ILE A 59 0.23 7.60 -4.38
C ILE A 59 -0.54 7.41 -3.07
N THR A 60 -0.59 8.42 -2.20
CA THR A 60 -1.23 8.28 -0.88
C THR A 60 -2.41 9.21 -0.74
N TYR A 61 -3.49 8.71 -0.14
CA TYR A 61 -4.69 9.47 0.15
C TYR A 61 -5.01 9.36 1.64
N SER A 62 -5.12 10.50 2.32
CA SER A 62 -5.54 10.53 3.72
C SER A 62 -6.97 9.98 3.85
N THR A 63 -7.17 9.19 4.90
CA THR A 63 -8.52 8.74 5.32
C THR A 63 -9.05 9.55 6.50
N GLY A 64 -8.38 10.66 6.84
CA GLY A 64 -8.72 11.56 7.94
C GLY A 64 -7.79 11.41 9.16
N THR A 65 -7.64 12.47 9.94
CA THR A 65 -6.84 12.44 11.17
C THR A 65 -7.47 11.48 12.18
N ASN A 66 -6.65 10.63 12.81
CA ASN A 66 -7.08 9.59 13.77
C ASN A 66 -8.07 8.56 13.21
N SER A 67 -8.18 8.45 11.88
CA SER A 67 -8.91 7.34 11.28
C SER A 67 -8.21 6.00 11.54
N THR A 68 -8.92 4.90 11.36
CA THR A 68 -8.33 3.55 11.46
C THR A 68 -8.78 2.73 10.27
N PRO A 69 -8.19 2.94 9.07
CA PRO A 69 -8.59 2.18 7.90
C PRO A 69 -8.28 0.69 8.11
N TYR A 70 -9.33 -0.14 8.15
CA TYR A 70 -9.24 -1.59 8.39
C TYR A 70 -9.41 -2.42 7.13
N MET A 71 -10.35 -2.04 6.24
CA MET A 71 -10.58 -2.76 4.99
C MET A 71 -10.64 -1.80 3.80
N VAL A 72 -10.31 -2.36 2.63
CA VAL A 72 -10.60 -1.75 1.33
C VAL A 72 -11.48 -2.72 0.56
N ALA A 73 -12.58 -2.23 0.01
CA ALA A 73 -13.41 -2.95 -0.96
C ALA A 73 -13.34 -2.20 -2.30
N VAL A 74 -13.23 -2.95 -3.39
CA VAL A 74 -13.16 -2.41 -4.75
C VAL A 74 -14.29 -3.01 -5.58
N GLY A 75 -14.84 -2.23 -6.49
CA GLY A 75 -15.91 -2.65 -7.37
C GLY A 75 -16.13 -1.62 -8.47
N ASP A 76 -16.53 -2.10 -9.64
CA ASP A 76 -17.07 -1.27 -10.70
C ASP A 76 -18.59 -1.15 -10.49
N PHE A 77 -19.10 0.08 -10.49
CA PHE A 77 -20.51 0.39 -10.18
C PHE A 77 -21.20 1.15 -11.30
N ASN A 78 -20.56 1.27 -12.47
CA ASN A 78 -21.11 1.95 -13.64
C ASN A 78 -21.91 1.01 -14.56
#